data_AF-A0A2V9ZVT5-F1
#
_entry.id   AF-A0A2V9ZVT5-F1
#
_cell.length_a   1.000
_cell.length_b   1.000
_cell.length_c   1.000
_cell.angle_alpha   90.00
_cell.angle_beta   90.00
_cell.angle_gamma   90.00
#
_symmetry.space_group_name_H-M   'P 1'
#
loop_
_entity.id
_entity.type
_entity.pdbx_description
1 polymer ?
#
loop_
_entity_poly.entity_id
_entity_poly.type
_entity_poly.pdbx_seq_one_letter_code
_entity_poly.pdbx_strand_id
1 'polypeptide(L)'
;MIVRDVELLRKFAENNHLSVHVTVTTMDIELARILEPRAPRPDLRMQTVRELANAGLSVGVNCAPVLPEITDSVANLESVVAAALEAGAHRIHANPLYLKPCSEKVFMPFLAEQFPHLVEGYKQRYAKGAFLSKSYHERISKLMDRLLQKHNFRPRRRERRFIQTPEWQEEQMKLF
;
A
#
# COMPACT_ATOMS: atom_id res chain seq x y z
N MET A 1 -11.29 -9.12 -10.14
CA MET A 1 -10.02 -9.15 -9.37
C MET A 1 -8.87 -9.28 -10.35
N ILE A 2 -7.78 -8.54 -10.12
CA ILE A 2 -6.58 -8.49 -10.98
C ILE A 2 -5.93 -9.85 -11.25
N VAL A 3 -6.16 -10.83 -10.38
CA VAL A 3 -5.70 -12.23 -10.54
C VAL A 3 -6.16 -12.84 -11.87
N ARG A 4 -7.34 -12.44 -12.38
CA ARG A 4 -7.85 -12.97 -13.66
C ARG A 4 -6.96 -12.62 -14.85
N ASP A 5 -6.16 -11.56 -14.72
CA ASP A 5 -5.30 -11.03 -15.78
C ASP A 5 -3.83 -11.46 -15.59
N VAL A 6 -3.52 -12.38 -14.67
CA VAL A 6 -2.15 -12.84 -14.35
C VAL A 6 -1.34 -13.19 -15.59
N GLU A 7 -1.93 -13.94 -16.53
CA GLU A 7 -1.22 -14.38 -17.74
C GLU A 7 -0.85 -13.19 -18.65
N LEU A 8 -1.75 -12.22 -18.79
CA LEU A 8 -1.48 -11.00 -19.54
C LEU A 8 -0.39 -10.17 -18.86
N LEU A 9 -0.47 -10.03 -17.54
CA LEU A 9 0.52 -9.29 -16.75
C LEU A 9 1.90 -9.95 -16.81
N ARG A 10 1.98 -11.29 -16.83
CA ARG A 10 3.23 -12.04 -17.00
C ARG A 10 3.87 -11.73 -18.34
N LYS A 11 3.13 -11.88 -19.44
CA LYS A 11 3.62 -11.55 -20.79
C LYS A 11 4.10 -10.10 -20.88
N PHE A 12 3.35 -9.17 -20.28
CA PHE A 12 3.75 -7.77 -20.25
C PHE A 12 5.07 -7.56 -19.48
N ALA A 13 5.23 -8.25 -18.35
CA ALA A 13 6.42 -8.17 -17.50
C ALA A 13 7.70 -8.78 -18.12
N GLU A 14 7.61 -9.54 -19.21
CA GLU A 14 8.79 -10.07 -19.92
C GLU A 14 9.63 -8.95 -20.53
N ASN A 15 8.96 -7.93 -21.10
CA ASN A 15 9.61 -6.82 -21.80
C ASN A 15 9.49 -5.48 -21.05
N ASN A 16 8.73 -5.43 -19.95
CA ASN A 16 8.46 -4.19 -19.21
C ASN A 16 8.73 -4.32 -17.72
N HIS A 17 9.04 -3.19 -17.09
CA HIS A 17 9.06 -3.10 -15.63
C HIS A 17 7.64 -2.93 -15.09
N LEU A 18 7.04 -4.03 -14.65
CA LEU A 18 5.73 -4.06 -14.01
C LEU A 18 5.87 -4.34 -12.51
N SER A 19 5.15 -3.58 -11.70
CA SER A 19 4.92 -3.92 -10.29
C SER A 19 3.47 -3.68 -9.91
N VAL A 20 2.85 -4.65 -9.26
CA VAL A 20 1.47 -4.57 -8.76
C VAL A 20 1.51 -4.26 -7.28
N HIS A 21 0.70 -3.32 -6.80
CA HIS A 21 0.63 -2.99 -5.38
C HIS A 21 -0.80 -3.19 -4.86
N VAL A 22 -0.92 -3.91 -3.74
CA VAL A 22 -2.19 -4.14 -3.06
C VAL A 22 -2.19 -3.37 -1.75
N THR A 23 -3.21 -2.52 -1.55
CA THR A 23 -3.35 -1.77 -0.31
C THR A 23 -3.97 -2.66 0.76
N VAL A 24 -3.32 -2.76 1.93
CA VAL A 24 -3.84 -3.42 3.13
C VAL A 24 -3.49 -2.55 4.34
N THR A 25 -4.49 -1.95 4.98
CA THR A 25 -4.31 -0.99 6.08
C THR A 25 -4.19 -1.67 7.46
N THR A 26 -4.80 -2.84 7.62
CA THR A 26 -4.79 -3.66 8.83
C THR A 26 -5.07 -5.12 8.48
N MET A 27 -4.58 -6.06 9.30
CA MET A 27 -5.00 -7.46 9.27
C MET A 27 -6.17 -7.77 10.21
N ASP A 28 -6.61 -6.80 11.01
CA ASP A 28 -7.83 -6.90 11.82
C ASP A 28 -9.05 -6.79 10.91
N ILE A 29 -9.83 -7.87 10.81
CA ILE A 29 -11.00 -7.97 9.93
C ILE A 29 -12.11 -7.02 10.37
N GLU A 30 -12.31 -6.84 11.68
CA GLU A 30 -13.38 -5.98 12.19
C GLU A 30 -13.02 -4.52 11.97
N LEU A 31 -11.78 -4.13 12.26
CA LEU A 31 -11.29 -2.79 11.94
C LEU A 31 -11.32 -2.53 10.43
N ALA A 32 -10.93 -3.49 9.60
CA ALA A 32 -11.01 -3.36 8.15
C ALA A 32 -12.44 -3.14 7.65
N ARG A 33 -13.45 -3.78 8.26
CA ARG A 33 -14.86 -3.56 7.93
C ARG A 33 -15.33 -2.17 8.31
N ILE A 34 -14.85 -1.61 9.42
CA ILE A 34 -15.17 -0.23 9.82
C ILE A 34 -14.53 0.76 8.84
N LEU A 35 -13.25 0.59 8.53
CA LEU A 35 -12.49 1.53 7.70
C LEU A 35 -12.83 1.45 6.22
N GLU A 36 -13.08 0.24 5.71
CA GLU A 36 -13.21 -0.06 4.29
C GLU A 36 -14.36 -1.07 4.04
N PRO A 37 -15.61 -0.77 4.42
CA PRO A 37 -16.72 -1.75 4.45
C PRO A 37 -17.04 -2.40 3.10
N ARG A 38 -16.68 -1.74 1.99
CA ARG A 38 -16.90 -2.24 0.63
C ARG A 38 -15.67 -2.92 0.03
N ALA A 39 -14.53 -2.87 0.70
CA ALA A 39 -13.31 -3.50 0.22
C ALA A 39 -13.30 -5.00 0.56
N PRO A 40 -12.62 -5.84 -0.24
CA PRO A 40 -12.36 -7.22 0.14
C PRO A 40 -11.62 -7.30 1.48
N ARG A 41 -11.92 -8.35 2.25
CA ARG A 41 -11.26 -8.61 3.53
C ARG A 41 -9.73 -8.67 3.38
N PRO A 42 -8.95 -8.30 4.42
CA PRO A 42 -7.48 -8.29 4.37
C PRO A 42 -6.87 -9.64 3.93
N ASP A 43 -7.43 -10.76 4.38
CA ASP A 43 -6.98 -12.12 4.02
C ASP A 43 -7.11 -12.40 2.52
N LEU A 44 -8.22 -11.98 1.90
CA LEU A 44 -8.43 -12.12 0.44
C LEU A 44 -7.48 -11.21 -0.35
N ARG A 45 -7.14 -10.04 0.19
CA ARG A 45 -6.14 -9.15 -0.39
C ARG A 45 -4.74 -9.76 -0.31
N MET A 46 -4.39 -10.41 0.80
CA MET A 46 -3.13 -11.15 0.94
C MET A 46 -3.08 -12.40 0.06
N GLN A 47 -4.20 -13.09 -0.14
CA GLN A 47 -4.30 -14.17 -1.12
C GLN A 47 -4.01 -13.66 -2.53
N THR A 48 -4.54 -12.50 -2.91
CA THR A 48 -4.22 -11.86 -4.19
C THR A 48 -2.73 -11.59 -4.33
N VAL A 49 -2.07 -11.11 -3.26
CA VAL A 49 -0.61 -10.91 -3.24
C VAL A 49 0.13 -12.22 -3.48
N ARG A 50 -0.28 -13.30 -2.79
CA ARG A 50 0.31 -14.62 -2.92
C ARG A 50 0.19 -15.21 -4.32
N GLU A 51 -0.99 -15.11 -4.93
CA GLU A 51 -1.23 -15.63 -6.27
C GLU A 51 -0.39 -14.90 -7.32
N LEU A 52 -0.34 -13.58 -7.24
CA LEU A 52 0.48 -12.76 -8.13
C LEU A 52 1.99 -13.01 -7.91
N ALA A 53 2.44 -13.15 -6.67
CA ALA A 53 3.84 -13.43 -6.34
C ALA A 53 4.26 -14.82 -6.82
N ASN A 54 3.42 -15.85 -6.63
CA ASN A 54 3.63 -17.21 -7.13
C ASN A 54 3.67 -17.26 -8.66
N ALA A 55 2.95 -16.36 -9.33
CA ALA A 55 3.02 -16.18 -10.77
C ALA A 55 4.32 -15.51 -11.26
N GLY A 56 5.25 -15.17 -10.36
CA GLY A 56 6.54 -14.55 -10.66
C GLY A 56 6.47 -13.03 -10.87
N LEU A 57 5.33 -12.39 -10.57
CA LEU A 57 5.18 -10.95 -10.70
C LEU A 57 5.78 -10.20 -9.51
N SER A 58 6.24 -8.99 -9.77
CA SER A 58 6.69 -8.07 -8.73
C SER A 58 5.47 -7.47 -8.00
N VAL A 59 5.01 -8.10 -6.93
CA VAL A 59 3.94 -7.58 -6.04
C VAL A 59 4.41 -6.91 -4.74
N GLY A 60 3.87 -5.73 -4.43
CA GLY A 60 4.07 -5.04 -3.16
C GLY A 60 2.79 -4.86 -2.35
N VAL A 61 2.94 -4.56 -1.06
CA VAL A 61 1.84 -4.21 -0.15
C VAL A 61 2.00 -2.78 0.34
N ASN A 62 0.90 -2.04 0.35
CA ASN A 62 0.87 -0.66 0.85
C ASN A 62 -0.02 -0.57 2.10
N CYS A 63 0.58 -0.28 3.25
CA CYS A 63 -0.12 0.15 4.46
C CYS A 63 -0.47 1.65 4.32
N ALA A 64 -1.45 1.97 3.49
CA ALA A 64 -1.81 3.35 3.19
C ALA A 64 -3.33 3.52 3.04
N PRO A 65 -3.97 4.44 3.79
CA PRO A 65 -3.35 5.35 4.75
C PRO A 65 -3.00 4.67 6.09
N VAL A 66 -1.89 5.10 6.71
CA VAL A 66 -1.66 4.92 8.15
C VAL A 66 -2.43 6.01 8.90
N LEU A 67 -3.38 5.59 9.72
CA LEU A 67 -4.30 6.44 10.48
C LEU A 67 -3.76 6.59 11.91
N PRO A 68 -3.42 7.82 12.37
CA PRO A 68 -3.00 8.07 13.74
C PRO A 68 -3.97 7.44 14.76
N GLU A 69 -3.42 6.67 15.70
CA GLU A 69 -4.14 6.06 16.82
C GLU A 69 -5.18 4.99 16.40
N ILE A 70 -5.23 4.63 15.12
CA ILE A 70 -6.11 3.58 14.59
C ILE A 70 -5.28 2.45 13.96
N THR A 71 -4.41 2.76 13.00
CA THR A 71 -3.58 1.75 12.28
C THR A 71 -2.07 1.97 12.44
N ASP A 72 -1.65 2.93 13.27
CA ASP A 72 -0.25 3.34 13.42
C ASP A 72 0.51 2.66 14.59
N SER A 73 -0.13 1.69 15.24
CA SER A 73 0.48 0.88 16.30
C SER A 73 1.52 -0.09 15.74
N VAL A 74 2.52 -0.44 16.57
CA VAL A 74 3.53 -1.43 16.21
C VAL A 74 2.89 -2.76 15.85
N ALA A 75 1.94 -3.23 16.66
CA ALA A 75 1.25 -4.49 16.45
C ALA A 75 0.48 -4.53 15.13
N ASN A 76 -0.24 -3.45 14.79
CA ASN A 76 -0.98 -3.38 13.53
C ASN A 76 -0.03 -3.43 12.32
N LEU A 77 0.98 -2.55 12.29
CA LEU A 77 1.92 -2.50 11.17
C LEU A 77 2.73 -3.79 11.05
N GLU A 78 3.14 -4.39 12.17
CA GLU A 78 3.84 -5.67 12.18
C GLU A 78 2.97 -6.79 11.61
N SER A 79 1.68 -6.85 11.98
CA SER A 79 0.77 -7.87 11.46
C SER A 79 0.65 -7.82 9.92
N VAL A 80 0.57 -6.61 9.35
CA VAL A 80 0.50 -6.43 7.89
C VAL A 80 1.85 -6.77 7.25
N VAL A 81 2.97 -6.36 7.86
CA VAL A 81 4.31 -6.71 7.37
C VAL A 81 4.49 -8.22 7.34
N ALA A 82 4.21 -8.91 8.44
CA ALA A 82 4.36 -10.36 8.54
C ALA A 82 3.51 -11.09 7.49
N ALA A 83 2.23 -10.72 7.38
CA ALA A 83 1.32 -11.31 6.39
C ALA A 83 1.75 -11.02 4.93
N ALA A 84 2.23 -9.82 4.64
CA ALA A 84 2.72 -9.46 3.32
C ALA A 84 3.98 -10.26 2.93
N LEU A 85 4.90 -10.46 3.88
CA LEU A 85 6.10 -11.28 3.67
C LEU A 85 5.75 -12.75 3.46
N GLU A 86 4.82 -13.27 4.26
CA GLU A 86 4.33 -14.64 4.10
C GLU A 86 3.65 -14.87 2.74
N ALA A 87 2.95 -13.85 2.23
CA ALA A 87 2.35 -13.83 0.91
C ALA A 87 3.36 -13.60 -0.23
N GLY A 88 4.65 -13.36 0.05
CA GLY A 88 5.68 -13.21 -0.96
C GLY A 88 5.81 -11.81 -1.57
N ALA A 89 5.35 -10.76 -0.87
CA ALA A 89 5.54 -9.38 -1.33
C ALA A 89 7.04 -9.02 -1.44
N HIS A 90 7.45 -8.39 -2.56
CA HIS A 90 8.83 -7.91 -2.74
C HIS A 90 9.09 -6.53 -2.15
N ARG A 91 8.03 -5.85 -1.72
CA ARG A 91 8.08 -4.46 -1.26
C ARG A 91 6.90 -4.17 -0.36
N ILE A 92 7.17 -3.53 0.76
CA ILE A 92 6.15 -3.12 1.72
C ILE A 92 6.41 -1.66 2.06
N HIS A 93 5.37 -0.83 1.98
CA HIS A 93 5.44 0.60 2.31
C HIS A 93 4.32 0.98 3.24
N ALA A 94 4.55 1.98 4.08
CA ALA A 94 3.50 2.60 4.86
C ALA A 94 3.51 4.10 4.60
N ASN A 95 2.34 4.68 4.31
CA ASN A 95 2.22 6.12 4.09
C ASN A 95 1.15 6.71 5.01
N PRO A 96 1.48 7.70 5.84
CA PRO A 96 0.50 8.39 6.67
C PRO A 96 -0.65 9.01 5.87
N LEU A 97 -1.81 9.13 6.52
CA LEU A 97 -2.99 9.77 5.93
C LEU A 97 -2.67 11.18 5.43
N TYR A 98 -2.94 11.39 4.15
CA TYR A 98 -2.96 12.69 3.51
C TYR A 98 -4.42 13.17 3.40
N LEU A 99 -4.77 14.16 4.21
CA LEU A 99 -6.15 14.59 4.39
C LEU A 99 -6.41 15.89 3.63
N LYS A 100 -6.61 15.79 2.31
CA LYS A 100 -7.02 16.93 1.49
C LYS A 100 -8.40 17.45 1.90
N PRO A 101 -8.71 18.75 1.68
CA PRO A 101 -10.00 19.32 2.08
C PRO A 101 -11.25 18.59 1.56
N CYS A 102 -11.20 17.98 0.37
CA CYS A 102 -12.30 17.18 -0.14
C CYS A 102 -12.48 15.86 0.62
N SER A 103 -11.39 15.19 0.98
CA SER A 103 -11.40 13.96 1.76
C SER A 103 -11.74 14.23 3.23
N GLU A 104 -11.29 15.35 3.78
CA GLU A 104 -11.59 15.78 5.16
C GLU A 104 -13.09 15.88 5.43
N LYS A 105 -13.85 16.46 4.49
CA LYS A 105 -15.31 16.60 4.58
C LYS A 105 -16.06 15.26 4.70
N VAL A 106 -15.45 14.17 4.25
CA VAL A 106 -16.01 12.81 4.34
C VAL A 106 -15.43 12.07 5.54
N PHE A 107 -14.12 12.21 5.77
CA PHE A 107 -13.40 11.49 6.82
C PHE A 107 -13.73 11.99 8.23
N MET A 108 -13.86 13.30 8.44
CA MET A 108 -14.13 13.84 9.79
C MET A 108 -15.51 13.46 10.34
N PRO A 109 -16.61 13.45 9.56
CA PRO A 109 -17.88 12.90 10.01
C PRO A 109 -17.78 11.41 10.36
N PHE A 110 -17.14 10.61 9.51
CA PHE A 110 -16.88 9.19 9.79
C PHE A 110 -16.09 9.00 11.09
N LEU A 111 -15.04 9.79 11.30
CA LEU A 111 -14.22 9.75 12.50
C LEU A 111 -15.04 10.11 13.75
N ALA A 112 -15.93 11.11 13.66
CA ALA A 112 -16.80 11.49 14.76
C ALA A 112 -17.81 10.41 15.13
N GLU A 113 -18.28 9.63 14.15
CA GLU A 113 -19.20 8.52 14.38
C GLU A 113 -18.49 7.29 14.96
N GLN A 114 -17.38 6.87 14.37
CA GLN A 114 -16.72 5.60 14.70
C GLN A 114 -15.65 5.74 15.80
N PHE A 115 -14.99 6.90 15.89
CA PHE A 115 -13.88 7.17 16.81
C PHE A 115 -13.98 8.58 17.43
N PRO A 116 -15.09 8.90 18.14
CA PRO A 116 -15.37 10.27 18.62
C PRO A 116 -14.23 10.86 19.48
N HIS A 117 -13.54 10.03 20.25
CA HIS A 117 -12.42 10.43 21.11
C HIS A 117 -11.17 10.90 20.33
N LEU A 118 -11.05 10.58 19.04
CA LEU A 118 -9.90 10.96 18.20
C LEU A 118 -10.12 12.28 17.44
N VAL A 119 -11.35 12.78 17.37
CA VAL A 119 -11.71 13.93 16.53
C VAL A 119 -10.85 15.16 16.84
N GLU A 120 -10.69 15.48 18.12
CA GLU A 120 -9.94 16.66 18.54
C GLU A 120 -8.44 16.51 18.23
N GLY A 121 -7.88 15.31 18.44
CA GLY A 121 -6.50 15.00 18.05
C GLY A 121 -6.27 15.15 16.55
N TYR A 122 -7.20 14.69 15.72
CA TYR A 122 -7.12 14.86 14.27
C TYR A 122 -7.21 16.32 13.84
N LYS A 123 -8.14 17.11 14.39
CA LYS A 123 -8.22 18.56 14.12
C LYS A 123 -6.90 19.26 14.41
N GLN A 124 -6.28 18.97 15.55
CA GLN A 124 -4.99 19.56 15.92
C GLN A 124 -3.86 19.12 14.98
N ARG A 125 -3.81 17.84 14.60
CA ARG A 125 -2.80 17.29 13.69
C ARG A 125 -2.86 17.89 12.28
N TYR A 126 -4.06 18.20 11.79
CA TYR A 126 -4.29 18.73 10.43
C TYR A 126 -4.57 20.24 10.38
N ALA A 127 -4.52 20.96 11.51
CA ALA A 127 -4.79 22.40 11.58
C ALA A 127 -3.90 23.27 10.66
N LYS A 128 -2.69 22.80 10.36
CA LYS A 128 -1.69 23.54 9.53
C LYS A 128 -1.67 23.09 8.06
N GLY A 129 -2.50 22.12 7.68
CA GLY A 129 -2.60 21.62 6.32
C GLY A 129 -2.89 20.12 6.24
N ALA A 130 -2.97 19.63 5.01
CA ALA A 130 -3.41 18.27 4.70
C ALA A 130 -2.39 17.16 5.04
N PHE A 131 -1.15 17.51 5.39
CA PHE A 131 -0.10 16.55 5.76
C PHE A 131 0.14 16.55 7.27
N LEU A 132 0.39 15.35 7.81
CA LEU A 132 0.94 15.22 9.16
C LEU A 132 2.36 15.77 9.25
N SER A 133 2.84 16.03 10.47
CA SER A 133 4.17 16.58 10.69
C SER A 133 5.28 15.71 10.08
N LYS A 134 6.41 16.33 9.75
CA LYS A 134 7.62 15.62 9.30
C LYS A 134 8.07 14.56 10.32
N SER A 135 8.02 14.90 11.61
CA SER A 135 8.36 13.98 12.70
C SER A 135 7.46 12.74 12.74
N TYR A 136 6.17 12.88 12.38
CA TYR A 136 5.26 11.74 12.28
C TYR A 136 5.68 10.81 11.13
N HIS A 137 5.99 11.38 9.96
CA HIS A 137 6.46 10.60 8.81
C HIS A 137 7.78 9.87 9.14
N GLU A 138 8.74 10.55 9.76
CA GLU A 138 9.99 9.95 10.20
C GLU A 138 9.77 8.82 11.22
N ARG A 139 8.83 8.98 12.16
CA ARG A 139 8.47 7.92 13.11
C ARG A 139 7.94 6.68 12.40
N ILE A 140 7.01 6.84 11.46
CA ILE A 140 6.45 5.72 10.70
C ILE A 140 7.52 5.06 9.84
N SER A 141 8.36 5.85 9.16
CA SER A 141 9.48 5.31 8.37
C SER A 141 10.42 4.47 9.25
N LYS A 142 10.90 5.01 10.38
CA LYS A 142 11.79 4.29 11.29
C LYS A 142 11.14 3.05 11.88
N LEU A 143 9.83 3.09 12.13
CA LEU A 143 9.09 1.92 12.59
C LEU A 143 9.05 0.84 11.50
N MET A 144 8.71 1.19 10.27
CA MET A 144 8.72 0.25 9.15
C MET A 144 10.10 -0.34 8.91
N ASP A 145 11.16 0.47 8.96
CA ASP A 145 12.54 -0.01 8.81
C ASP A 145 12.89 -1.06 9.87
N ARG A 146 12.53 -0.81 11.14
CA ARG A 146 12.74 -1.77 12.23
C ARG A 146 11.95 -3.06 12.05
N LEU A 147 10.69 -2.96 11.63
CA LEU A 147 9.84 -4.14 11.40
C LEU A 147 10.37 -4.99 10.24
N LEU A 148 10.74 -4.36 9.13
CA LEU A 148 11.33 -5.07 7.99
C LEU A 148 12.67 -5.72 8.36
N GLN A 149 13.51 -5.05 9.14
CA GLN A 149 14.75 -5.63 9.68
C GLN A 149 14.48 -6.82 10.61
N LYS A 150 13.51 -6.71 11.52
CA LYS A 150 13.10 -7.80 12.43
C LYS A 150 12.72 -9.08 11.67
N HIS A 151 12.06 -8.94 10.52
CA HIS A 151 11.69 -10.06 9.67
C HIS A 151 12.76 -10.46 8.64
N ASN A 152 13.99 -9.96 8.76
CA ASN A 152 15.10 -10.20 7.82
C ASN A 152 14.75 -9.89 6.36
N PHE A 153 13.82 -8.95 6.14
CA PHE A 153 13.39 -8.62 4.81
C PHE A 153 14.49 -7.89 4.05
N ARG A 154 14.88 -8.47 2.91
CA ARG A 154 15.76 -7.83 1.94
C ARG A 154 14.93 -7.49 0.72
N PRO A 155 14.76 -6.21 0.36
CA PRO A 155 14.08 -5.87 -0.86
C PRO A 155 14.82 -6.55 -2.02
N ARG A 156 14.09 -7.37 -2.79
CA ARG A 156 14.68 -8.08 -3.91
C ARG A 156 15.18 -7.02 -4.90
N ARG A 157 16.49 -6.99 -5.14
CA ARG A 157 17.11 -6.02 -6.06
C ARG A 157 16.45 -6.23 -7.42
N ARG A 158 15.93 -5.17 -8.04
CA ARG A 158 15.40 -5.22 -9.41
C ARG A 158 16.49 -5.82 -10.30
N GLU A 159 16.26 -7.02 -10.82
CA GLU A 159 17.00 -7.47 -12.00
C GLU A 159 16.59 -6.52 -13.13
N ARG A 160 17.53 -5.66 -13.54
CA ARG A 160 17.38 -4.93 -14.81
C ARG A 160 17.50 -5.97 -15.91
N ARG A 161 16.40 -6.63 -16.28
CA ARG A 161 16.32 -7.18 -17.64
C ARG A 161 16.39 -5.97 -18.55
N PHE A 162 17.46 -5.89 -19.34
CA PHE A 162 17.64 -4.83 -20.31
C PHE A 162 16.38 -4.78 -21.16
N ILE A 163 15.67 -3.64 -21.12
CA ILE A 163 14.59 -3.35 -22.05
C ILE A 163 15.27 -3.28 -23.41
N GLN A 164 14.98 -4.22 -24.31
CA GLN A 164 15.23 -3.97 -25.71
C GLN A 164 14.35 -2.77 -26.07
N THR A 165 14.98 -1.64 -26.37
CA THR A 165 14.27 -0.50 -26.97
C THR A 165 13.61 -1.04 -28.23
N PRO A 166 12.28 -1.04 -28.35
CA PRO A 166 11.67 -1.42 -29.62
C PRO A 166 12.19 -0.48 -30.71
N GLU A 167 12.65 -1.05 -31.83
CA GLU A 167 12.87 -0.26 -33.05
C GLU A 167 11.50 0.25 -33.50
N TRP A 168 11.21 1.51 -33.20
CA TRP A 168 10.00 2.16 -33.68
C TRP A 168 10.12 2.34 -35.19
N GLN A 169 9.25 1.68 -35.96
CA GLN A 169 9.13 1.95 -37.40
C GLN A 169 8.58 3.37 -37.61
N GLU A 170 9.27 4.17 -38.43
CA GLU A 170 8.97 5.60 -38.69
C GLU A 170 7.53 5.89 -39.16
N GLU A 171 6.78 4.89 -39.60
CA GLU A 171 5.39 5.06 -40.04
C GLU A 171 4.43 5.50 -38.92
N GLN A 172 4.74 5.20 -37.66
CA GLN A 172 3.85 5.53 -36.54
C GLN A 172 3.88 7.03 -36.14
N MET A 173 4.86 7.81 -36.66
CA MET A 173 4.95 9.26 -36.42
C MET A 173 4.21 10.12 -37.47
N LYS A 174 3.62 9.52 -38.52
CA LYS A 174 2.90 10.29 -39.56
C LYS A 174 1.43 10.60 -39.21
N LEU A 175 0.99 10.27 -38.00
CA LEU A 175 -0.38 10.50 -37.51
C LEU A 175 -0.50 11.71 -36.58
N PHE A 176 0.57 12.51 -36.45
CA PHE A 176 0.56 13.81 -35.75
C PHE A 176 1.08 14.91 -36.67
#